data_AF-A0A1Z9LPT0-F1
#
_entry.id   AF-A0A1Z9LPT0-F1
#
_cell.length_a   1.000
_cell.length_b   1.000
_cell.length_c   1.000
_cell.angle_alpha   90.00
_cell.angle_beta   90.00
_cell.angle_gamma   90.00
#
_symmetry.space_group_name_H-M   'P 1'
#
loop_
_entity.id
_entity.type
_entity.pdbx_description
1 polymer ?
#
loop_
_entity_poly.entity_id
_entity_poly.type
_entity_poly.pdbx_seq_one_letter_code
_entity_poly.pdbx_strand_id
1 'polypeptide(L)'
;MSKPVSVDDNTSVAMPIRNMLAIIGAVAVGVWSYFGIVERLNISETKITLLQKDLVQATEMLVVDLEKNTEFRIKWPRGEMGSLPADSEQFMLIEDLYKTVEKMEAHIEGMMNNKLEIGFLKEQMKKAKEDIEKLKDADREIVYKNGNGAH
;
A
#
# COMPACT_ATOMS: atom_id res chain seq x y z
N MET A 1 33.47 48.59 71.91
CA MET A 1 32.16 48.18 72.49
C MET A 1 31.08 48.96 71.76
N SER A 2 30.50 48.40 70.70
CA SER A 2 29.55 49.10 69.83
C SER A 2 28.13 48.87 70.35
N LYS A 3 27.39 49.94 70.61
CA LYS A 3 26.00 49.89 71.09
C LYS A 3 25.08 49.38 69.96
N PRO A 4 24.14 48.46 70.22
CA PRO A 4 23.09 48.16 69.25
C PRO A 4 22.21 49.40 69.08
N VAL A 5 21.99 49.81 67.83
CA VAL A 5 21.01 50.84 67.48
C VAL A 5 19.65 50.36 67.97
N SER A 6 19.12 51.06 68.96
CA SER A 6 17.79 50.82 69.52
C SER A 6 16.81 51.61 68.65
N VAL A 7 15.94 50.90 67.93
CA VAL A 7 14.84 51.52 67.18
C VAL A 7 13.72 51.79 68.17
N ASP A 8 13.45 53.07 68.42
CA ASP A 8 12.43 53.56 69.35
C ASP A 8 11.12 53.83 68.60
N ASP A 9 10.02 53.23 69.05
CA ASP A 9 8.68 53.28 68.46
C ASP A 9 7.91 54.58 68.79
N ASN A 10 8.53 55.55 69.48
CA ASN A 10 7.86 56.77 69.96
C ASN A 10 8.26 58.09 69.26
N THR A 11 8.83 58.03 68.05
CA THR A 11 9.05 59.26 67.27
C THR A 11 7.74 59.80 66.71
N SER A 12 7.42 61.06 67.09
CA SER A 12 6.23 61.84 66.75
C SER A 12 6.11 62.28 65.28
N VAL A 13 6.80 61.59 64.36
CA VAL A 13 6.75 61.85 62.91
C VAL A 13 6.80 60.51 62.18
N ALA A 14 5.65 59.85 62.03
CA ALA A 14 5.32 58.95 60.92
C ALA A 14 4.04 58.20 61.26
N MET A 15 3.22 57.92 60.26
CA MET A 15 2.13 56.97 60.39
C MET A 15 2.61 55.64 61.02
N PRO A 16 1.74 54.91 61.75
CA PRO A 16 2.12 53.63 62.37
C PRO A 16 2.78 52.72 61.33
N ILE A 17 4.06 52.37 61.53
CA ILE A 17 4.88 51.62 60.56
C ILE A 17 4.19 50.32 60.13
N ARG A 18 3.42 49.71 61.04
CA ARG A 18 2.57 48.54 60.79
C ARG A 18 1.54 48.75 59.67
N ASN A 19 0.91 49.93 59.61
CA ASN A 19 -0.09 50.22 58.57
C ASN A 19 0.57 50.40 57.21
N MET A 20 1.76 51.03 57.18
CA MET A 20 2.54 51.19 55.96
C MET A 20 3.01 49.83 55.41
N LEU A 21 3.54 48.96 56.26
CA LEU A 21 3.95 47.60 55.86
C LEU A 21 2.76 46.75 55.39
N ALA A 22 1.59 46.89 56.02
CA ALA A 22 0.38 46.19 55.59
C ALA A 22 -0.07 46.61 54.18
N ILE A 23 -0.01 47.91 53.87
CA ILE A 23 -0.33 48.42 52.53
C ILE A 23 0.67 47.91 51.50
N ILE A 24 1.98 47.95 51.80
CA ILE A 24 3.02 47.44 50.89
C ILE A 24 2.83 45.94 50.62
N GLY A 25 2.57 45.15 51.67
CA GLY A 25 2.30 43.72 51.54
C GLY A 25 1.05 43.43 50.72
N ALA A 26 -0.04 44.16 50.95
CA ALA A 26 -1.27 44.02 50.17
C ALA A 26 -1.07 44.35 48.68
N VAL A 27 -0.33 45.42 48.38
CA VAL A 27 0.00 45.79 46.99
C VAL A 27 0.91 44.74 46.35
N ALA A 28 1.90 44.20 47.06
CA ALA A 28 2.79 43.17 46.54
C ALA A 28 2.04 41.88 46.14
N VAL A 29 1.12 41.41 46.99
CA VAL A 29 0.27 40.24 46.69
C VAL A 29 -0.73 40.55 45.56
N GLY A 30 -1.26 41.77 45.51
CA GLY A 30 -2.14 42.22 44.42
C GLY A 30 -1.44 42.20 43.06
N VAL A 31 -0.22 42.74 42.99
CA VAL A 31 0.59 42.75 41.76
C VAL A 31 1.01 41.34 41.36
N TRP A 32 1.45 40.51 42.30
CA TRP A 32 1.84 39.12 42.03
C TRP A 32 0.68 38.28 41.50
N SER A 33 -0.49 38.36 42.14
CA SER A 33 -1.69 37.64 41.70
C SER A 33 -2.18 38.11 40.33
N TYR A 34 -2.18 39.43 40.08
CA TYR A 34 -2.56 39.99 38.78
C TYR A 34 -1.67 39.45 37.65
N PHE A 35 -0.34 39.55 37.78
CA PHE A 35 0.57 39.07 36.74
C PHE A 35 0.52 37.55 36.57
N GLY A 36 0.42 36.79 37.67
CA GLY A 36 0.30 35.33 37.59
C GLY A 36 -0.98 34.86 36.87
N ILE A 37 -2.09 35.59 37.02
CA ILE A 37 -3.34 35.30 36.30
C ILE A 37 -3.21 35.68 34.83
N VAL A 38 -2.68 36.87 34.52
CA VAL A 38 -2.52 37.36 33.15
C VAL A 38 -1.62 36.45 32.32
N GLU A 39 -0.48 36.00 32.87
CA GLU A 39 0.42 35.08 32.18
C GLU A 39 -0.28 33.74 31.85
N ARG A 40 -1.00 33.18 32.83
CA ARG A 40 -1.74 31.92 32.62
C ARG A 40 -2.86 32.07 31.60
N LEU A 41 -3.55 33.20 31.59
CA LEU A 41 -4.58 33.51 30.59
C LEU A 41 -3.97 33.57 29.18
N ASN A 42 -2.86 34.30 29.00
CA ASN A 42 -2.19 34.42 27.72
C ASN A 42 -1.70 33.06 27.17
N ILE A 43 -1.14 32.21 28.05
CA ILE A 43 -0.74 30.85 27.69
C ILE A 43 -1.96 30.02 27.28
N SER A 44 -3.06 30.12 28.04
CA SER A 44 -4.30 29.38 27.74
C SER A 44 -4.90 29.82 26.40
N GLU A 45 -4.96 31.12 26.14
CA GLU A 45 -5.45 31.68 24.87
C GLU A 45 -4.60 31.23 23.67
N THR A 46 -3.28 31.22 23.84
CA THR A 46 -2.36 30.70 22.82
C THR A 46 -2.61 29.21 22.54
N LYS A 47 -2.76 28.39 23.59
CA LYS A 47 -3.05 26.96 23.46
C LYS A 47 -4.38 26.71 22.75
N ILE A 48 -5.42 27.44 23.11
CA ILE A 48 -6.75 27.34 22.48
C ILE A 48 -6.65 27.70 21.00
N THR A 49 -5.94 28.78 20.67
CA THR A 49 -5.75 29.22 19.28
C THR A 49 -5.00 28.16 18.45
N LEU A 50 -3.95 27.54 19.00
CA LEU A 50 -3.21 26.47 18.34
C LEU A 50 -4.10 25.24 18.14
N LEU A 51 -4.81 24.80 19.17
CA LEU A 51 -5.74 23.66 19.07
C LEU A 51 -6.83 23.90 18.03
N GLN A 52 -7.38 25.11 17.95
CA GLN A 52 -8.35 25.46 16.93
C GLN A 52 -7.76 25.36 15.52
N LYS A 53 -6.53 25.85 15.31
CA LYS A 53 -5.84 25.72 14.02
C LYS A 53 -5.57 24.25 13.66
N ASP A 54 -5.11 23.45 14.61
CA ASP A 54 -4.84 22.02 14.39
C ASP A 54 -6.13 21.27 14.01
N LEU A 55 -7.25 21.58 14.67
CA LEU A 55 -8.56 21.00 14.34
C LEU A 55 -9.06 21.41 12.95
N VAL A 56 -8.90 22.69 12.59
CA VAL A 56 -9.26 23.17 11.25
C VAL A 56 -8.42 22.48 10.19
N GLN A 57 -7.10 22.42 10.38
CA GLN A 57 -6.19 21.74 9.45
C GLN A 57 -6.52 20.25 9.33
N ALA A 58 -6.80 19.56 10.44
CA ALA A 58 -7.21 18.16 10.42
C ALA A 58 -8.53 17.96 9.64
N THR A 59 -9.47 18.88 9.81
CA THR A 59 -10.75 18.86 9.08
C THR A 59 -10.54 19.08 7.59
N GLU A 60 -9.71 20.05 7.20
CA GLU A 60 -9.36 20.32 5.79
C GLU A 60 -8.67 19.13 5.13
N MET A 61 -7.70 18.50 5.80
CA MET A 61 -7.04 17.29 5.28
C MET A 61 -8.05 16.15 5.07
N LEU A 62 -8.96 15.94 6.03
CA LEU A 62 -9.99 14.92 5.91
C LEU A 62 -10.95 15.19 4.74
N VAL A 63 -11.33 16.45 4.51
CA VAL A 63 -12.17 16.83 3.37
C VAL A 63 -11.45 16.56 2.04
N VAL A 64 -10.16 16.92 1.94
CA VAL A 64 -9.35 16.64 0.74
C VAL A 64 -9.25 15.14 0.48
N ASP A 65 -9.06 14.33 1.52
CA ASP A 65 -8.99 12.88 1.39
C ASP A 65 -10.34 12.27 0.97
N LEU A 66 -11.45 12.77 1.52
CA LEU A 66 -12.80 12.38 1.10
C LEU A 66 -13.09 12.76 -0.35
N GLU A 67 -12.69 13.96 -0.77
CA GLU A 67 -12.84 14.42 -2.15
C GLU A 67 -12.05 13.52 -3.09
N LYS A 68 -10.75 13.31 -2.84
CA LYS A 68 -9.91 12.39 -3.62
C LYS A 68 -10.44 10.96 -3.63
N ASN A 69 -10.97 10.46 -2.51
CA ASN A 69 -11.57 9.12 -2.45
C ASN A 69 -12.85 9.04 -3.30
N THR A 70 -13.69 10.07 -3.22
CA THR A 70 -14.91 10.18 -4.01
C THR A 70 -14.58 10.27 -5.50
N GLU A 71 -13.62 11.13 -5.86
CA GLU A 71 -13.08 11.21 -7.21
C GLU A 71 -12.51 9.86 -7.67
N PHE A 72 -11.79 9.14 -6.80
CA PHE A 72 -11.26 7.83 -7.13
C PHE A 72 -12.37 6.85 -7.47
N ARG A 73 -13.34 6.69 -6.56
CA ARG A 73 -14.48 5.78 -6.73
C ARG A 73 -15.32 6.08 -7.97
N ILE A 74 -15.42 7.36 -8.34
CA ILE A 74 -16.25 7.81 -9.45
C ILE A 74 -15.49 7.71 -10.77
N LYS A 75 -14.26 8.22 -10.85
CA LYS A 75 -13.48 8.32 -12.09
C LYS A 75 -12.78 7.01 -12.46
N TRP A 76 -12.40 6.18 -11.48
CA TRP A 76 -11.68 4.92 -11.71
C TRP A 76 -12.47 3.93 -12.60
N PRO A 77 -13.73 3.59 -12.27
CA PRO A 77 -14.50 2.68 -13.13
C PRO A 77 -14.85 3.29 -14.50
N ARG A 78 -14.80 4.63 -14.61
CA ARG A 78 -15.12 5.36 -15.84
C ARG A 78 -13.92 5.63 -16.74
N GLY A 79 -12.69 5.36 -16.29
CA GLY A 79 -11.48 5.67 -17.05
C GLY A 79 -11.18 7.17 -17.19
N GLU A 80 -11.86 8.04 -16.43
CA GLU A 80 -11.72 9.50 -16.50
C GLU A 80 -10.52 10.03 -15.66
N MET A 81 -9.82 9.14 -14.96
CA MET A 81 -8.68 9.49 -14.09
C MET A 81 -7.36 9.66 -14.85
N GLY A 82 -7.36 9.39 -16.15
CA GLY A 82 -6.14 9.30 -16.97
C GLY A 82 -5.33 8.04 -16.65
N SER A 83 -4.17 7.91 -17.29
CA SER A 83 -3.25 6.82 -17.02
C SER A 83 -2.46 7.11 -15.74
N LEU A 84 -2.84 6.47 -14.64
CA LEU A 84 -1.99 6.44 -13.45
C LEU A 84 -0.60 5.88 -13.83
N PRO A 85 0.51 6.28 -13.20
CA PRO A 85 1.84 5.76 -13.52
C PRO A 85 1.94 4.22 -13.50
N ALA A 86 1.16 3.57 -12.61
CA ALA A 86 1.05 2.11 -12.52
C ALA A 86 0.36 1.47 -13.74
N ASP A 87 -0.45 2.23 -14.48
CA ASP A 87 -1.16 1.78 -15.67
C ASP A 87 -0.17 1.49 -16.81
N SER A 88 0.88 2.32 -16.97
CA SER A 88 1.95 2.08 -17.95
C SER A 88 2.72 0.78 -17.68
N GLU A 89 3.02 0.48 -16.41
CA GLU A 89 3.66 -0.79 -16.03
C GLU A 89 2.72 -1.98 -16.24
N GLN A 90 1.44 -1.82 -15.90
CA GLN A 90 0.41 -2.84 -16.15
C GLN A 90 0.25 -3.12 -17.64
N PHE A 91 0.23 -2.10 -18.50
CA PHE A 91 0.18 -2.28 -19.95
C PHE A 91 1.40 -3.04 -20.50
N MET A 92 2.60 -2.77 -19.98
CA MET A 92 3.80 -3.52 -20.36
C MET A 92 3.70 -5.01 -19.95
N LEU A 93 3.20 -5.29 -18.75
CA LEU A 93 2.96 -6.67 -18.30
C LEU A 93 1.88 -7.37 -19.13
N ILE A 94 0.80 -6.67 -19.46
CA ILE A 94 -0.27 -7.20 -20.32
C ILE A 94 0.28 -7.50 -21.73
N GLU A 95 1.14 -6.64 -22.27
CA GLU A 95 1.79 -6.87 -23.56
C GLU A 95 2.67 -8.13 -23.54
N ASP A 96 3.45 -8.33 -22.48
CA ASP A 96 4.27 -9.54 -22.31
C ASP A 96 3.42 -10.81 -22.17
N LEU A 97 2.32 -10.72 -21.41
CA LEU A 97 1.33 -11.81 -21.31
C LEU A 97 0.72 -12.13 -22.68
N TYR A 98 0.35 -11.11 -23.46
CA TYR A 98 -0.21 -11.29 -24.80
C TYR A 98 0.78 -12.02 -25.72
N LYS A 99 2.06 -11.59 -25.74
CA LYS A 99 3.12 -12.26 -26.49
C LYS A 99 3.35 -13.71 -26.04
N THR A 100 3.20 -13.96 -24.74
CA THR A 100 3.31 -15.33 -24.20
C THR A 100 2.14 -16.20 -24.65
N VAL A 101 0.92 -15.66 -24.67
CA VAL A 101 -0.26 -16.36 -25.21
C VAL A 101 -0.09 -16.67 -26.69
N GLU A 102 0.38 -15.73 -27.50
CA GLU A 102 0.63 -15.94 -28.93
C GLU A 102 1.68 -17.03 -29.18
N LYS A 103 2.76 -17.06 -28.39
CA LYS A 103 3.76 -18.15 -28.45
C LYS A 103 3.17 -19.50 -28.06
N MET A 104 2.29 -19.53 -27.05
CA MET A 104 1.60 -20.75 -26.65
C MET A 104 0.66 -21.25 -27.75
N GLU A 105 -0.08 -20.35 -28.40
CA GLU A 105 -0.96 -20.68 -29.53
C GLU A 105 -0.17 -21.31 -30.68
N ALA A 106 0.93 -20.68 -31.10
CA ALA A 106 1.82 -21.24 -32.13
C ALA A 106 2.39 -22.62 -31.74
N HIS A 107 2.73 -22.82 -30.46
CA HIS A 107 3.19 -24.13 -29.97
C HIS A 107 2.08 -25.18 -30.02
N ILE A 108 0.84 -24.82 -29.66
CA ILE A 108 -0.32 -25.71 -29.72
C ILE A 108 -0.63 -26.10 -31.16
N GLU A 109 -0.60 -25.15 -32.10
CA GLU A 109 -0.75 -25.43 -33.54
C GLU A 109 0.32 -26.40 -34.05
N GLY A 110 1.58 -26.19 -33.66
CA GLY A 110 2.67 -27.12 -33.96
C GLY A 110 2.43 -28.53 -33.40
N MET A 111 1.95 -28.63 -32.16
CA MET A 111 1.59 -29.92 -31.57
C MET A 111 0.41 -30.61 -32.27
N MET A 112 -0.56 -29.84 -32.76
CA MET A 112 -1.69 -30.38 -33.54
C MET A 112 -1.21 -31.02 -34.84
N ASN A 113 -0.29 -30.36 -35.55
CA ASN A 113 0.30 -30.91 -36.78
C ASN A 113 1.08 -32.20 -36.49
N ASN A 114 1.91 -32.21 -35.45
CA ASN A 114 2.61 -33.41 -35.01
C ASN A 114 1.65 -34.55 -34.66
N LYS A 115 0.51 -34.25 -34.02
CA LYS A 115 -0.51 -35.24 -33.68
C LYS A 115 -1.13 -35.89 -34.94
N LEU A 116 -1.38 -35.10 -35.98
CA LEU A 116 -1.89 -35.60 -37.27
C LEU A 116 -0.85 -36.48 -37.97
N GLU A 117 0.41 -36.03 -38.03
CA GLU A 117 1.51 -36.80 -38.60
C GLU A 117 1.72 -38.14 -37.88
N ILE A 118 1.72 -38.13 -36.54
CA ILE A 118 1.81 -39.36 -35.74
C ILE A 118 0.61 -40.28 -36.01
N GLY A 119 -0.60 -39.73 -36.14
CA GLY A 119 -1.80 -40.48 -36.52
C GLY A 119 -1.64 -41.19 -37.87
N PHE A 120 -1.16 -40.46 -38.87
CA PHE A 120 -0.87 -41.00 -40.20
C PHE A 120 0.22 -42.08 -40.16
N LEU A 121 1.34 -41.82 -39.49
CA LEU A 121 2.43 -42.79 -39.34
C LEU A 121 1.96 -44.07 -38.63
N LYS A 122 1.10 -43.94 -37.61
CA LYS A 122 0.52 -45.08 -36.90
C LYS A 122 -0.35 -45.94 -37.83
N GLU A 123 -1.12 -45.32 -38.71
CA GLU A 123 -1.95 -46.05 -39.67
C GLU A 123 -1.12 -46.73 -40.75
N GLN A 124 -0.10 -46.06 -41.28
CA GLN A 124 0.84 -46.67 -42.21
C GLN A 124 1.61 -47.83 -41.58
N MET A 125 2.03 -47.69 -40.33
CA MET A 125 2.66 -48.78 -39.56
C MET A 125 1.70 -49.96 -39.38
N LYS A 126 0.40 -49.72 -39.20
CA LYS A 126 -0.60 -50.79 -39.11
C LYS A 126 -0.73 -51.55 -40.43
N LYS A 127 -0.84 -50.85 -41.56
CA LYS A 127 -0.87 -51.45 -42.90
C LYS A 127 0.40 -52.25 -43.19
N ALA A 128 1.56 -51.67 -42.91
CA ALA A 128 2.84 -52.36 -43.07
C ALA A 128 2.91 -53.66 -42.26
N LYS A 129 2.42 -53.66 -41.01
CA LYS A 129 2.32 -54.89 -40.21
C LYS A 129 1.38 -55.94 -40.83
N GLU A 130 0.22 -55.51 -41.31
CA GLU A 130 -0.73 -56.42 -41.98
C GLU A 130 -0.14 -57.03 -43.26
N ASP A 131 0.57 -56.23 -44.06
CA ASP A 131 1.23 -56.71 -45.27
C ASP A 131 2.41 -57.64 -44.96
N ILE A 132 3.17 -57.38 -43.89
CA ILE A 132 4.21 -58.29 -43.39
C ILE A 132 3.61 -59.64 -42.98
N GLU A 133 2.48 -59.66 -42.25
CA GLU A 133 1.83 -60.94 -41.88
C GLU A 133 1.33 -61.71 -43.11
N LYS A 134 0.74 -61.02 -44.11
CA LYS A 134 0.35 -61.66 -45.37
C LYS A 134 1.55 -62.24 -46.13
N LEU A 135 2.67 -61.51 -46.19
CA LEU A 135 3.90 -62.00 -46.82
C LEU A 135 4.46 -63.22 -46.10
N LYS A 136 4.43 -63.22 -44.76
CA LYS A 136 4.85 -64.36 -43.94
C LYS A 136 3.94 -65.57 -44.15
N ASP A 137 2.63 -65.38 -44.23
CA ASP A 137 1.69 -66.48 -44.51
C ASP A 137 1.86 -67.02 -45.93
N ALA A 138 2.08 -66.15 -46.92
CA ALA A 138 2.38 -66.56 -48.29
C ALA A 138 3.69 -67.35 -48.40
N ASP A 139 4.76 -66.89 -47.72
CA ASP A 139 6.04 -67.60 -47.64
C ASP A 139 5.87 -68.98 -46.97
N ARG A 140 5.05 -69.04 -45.91
CA ARG A 140 4.69 -70.30 -45.24
C ARG A 140 3.93 -71.25 -46.18
N GLU A 141 2.96 -70.76 -46.95
CA GLU A 141 2.21 -71.57 -47.93
C GLU A 141 3.11 -72.09 -49.07
N ILE A 142 4.05 -71.27 -49.55
CA ILE A 142 5.06 -71.67 -50.55
C ILE A 142 5.92 -72.82 -50.02
N VAL A 143 6.39 -72.73 -48.77
CA VAL A 143 7.18 -73.79 -48.12
C VAL A 143 6.37 -75.09 -48.01
N TYR A 144 5.09 -75.04 -47.63
CA TYR A 144 4.26 -76.24 -47.51
C TYR A 144 3.86 -76.84 -48.87
N LYS A 145 3.67 -76.02 -49.92
CA LYS A 145 3.42 -76.53 -51.29
C LYS A 145 4.65 -77.19 -51.90
N ASN A 146 5.85 -76.70 -51.60
CA ASN A 146 7.10 -77.31 -52.09
C ASN A 146 7.59 -78.49 -51.21
N GLY A 147 7.10 -78.60 -49.97
CA GLY A 147 7.42 -79.69 -49.04
C GLY A 147 6.57 -80.96 -49.17
N ASN A 148 5.52 -80.94 -49.99
CA ASN A 148 4.64 -82.10 -50.23
C ASN A 148 4.99 -82.89 -51.51
N GLY A 149 6.25 -82.83 -51.95
CA GLY A 149 6.83 -83.83 -52.84
C GLY A 149 7.12 -85.12 -52.08
N ALA A 150 6.07 -85.88 -51.77
CA ALA A 150 6.18 -87.26 -51.36
C ALA A 150 6.49 -88.12 -52.60
N HIS A 151 7.62 -88.85 -52.54
CA HIS A 151 8.01 -89.99 -53.37
C HIS A 151 8.26 -89.80 -54.87
#